data_AF-A0A060PYQ8-F1
#
_entry.id   AF-A0A060PYQ8-F1
#
_cell.length_a   1.000
_cell.length_b   1.000
_cell.length_c   1.000
_cell.angle_alpha   90.00
_cell.angle_beta   90.00
_cell.angle_gamma   90.00
#
_symmetry.space_group_name_H-M   'P 1'
#
loop_
_entity.id
_entity.type
_entity.pdbx_description
1 polymer ?
#
loop_
_entity_poly.entity_id
_entity_poly.type
_entity_poly.pdbx_seq_one_letter_code
_entity_poly.pdbx_strand_id
1 'polypeptide(L)'
;MSVSDTELLDAARNGNIEKVKYLINEGADVDTRDQDYSTPLHLAAYNSHTDTVEALLNAEGINVNAKDNNGLIPLHFAIRTCLKSS
;
A
#
# COMPACT_ATOMS: atom_id res chain seq x y z
N MET A 1 -9.23 13.07 0.51
CA MET A 1 -8.16 12.42 -0.25
C MET A 1 -7.65 13.42 -1.28
N SER A 2 -6.37 13.76 -1.20
CA SER A 2 -5.71 14.62 -2.18
C SER A 2 -5.43 13.86 -3.48
N VAL A 3 -5.04 14.57 -4.53
CA VAL A 3 -4.64 13.94 -5.80
C VAL A 3 -3.42 13.04 -5.58
N SER A 4 -2.42 13.51 -4.82
CA SER A 4 -1.21 12.74 -4.49
C SER A 4 -1.51 11.46 -3.71
N ASP A 5 -2.49 11.48 -2.81
CA ASP A 5 -2.92 10.29 -2.07
C ASP A 5 -3.52 9.23 -2.99
N THR A 6 -4.35 9.67 -3.94
CA THR A 6 -4.96 8.81 -4.95
C THR A 6 -3.88 8.20 -5.85
N GLU A 7 -2.91 9.02 -6.27
CA GLU A 7 -1.78 8.58 -7.06
C GLU A 7 -0.88 7.60 -6.32
N LEU A 8 -0.73 7.73 -5.00
CA LEU A 8 0.05 6.82 -4.18
C LEU A 8 -0.61 5.43 -4.09
N LEU A 9 -1.94 5.40 -3.92
CA LEU A 9 -2.71 4.16 -3.95
C LEU A 9 -2.56 3.45 -5.30
N ASP A 10 -2.66 4.18 -6.41
CA ASP A 10 -2.49 3.62 -7.76
C ASP A 10 -1.05 3.18 -8.03
N ALA A 11 -0.05 3.94 -7.56
CA ALA A 11 1.35 3.57 -7.69
C ALA A 11 1.67 2.28 -6.91
N ALA A 12 1.14 2.16 -5.69
CA ALA A 12 1.30 0.96 -4.86
C ALA A 12 0.59 -0.26 -5.46
N ARG A 13 -0.62 -0.08 -5.98
CA ARG A 13 -1.40 -1.15 -6.67
C ARG A 13 -0.68 -1.70 -7.90
N ASN A 14 0.02 -0.85 -8.64
CA ASN A 14 0.74 -1.22 -9.86
C ASN A 14 2.21 -1.61 -9.62
N GLY A 15 2.71 -1.50 -8.37
CA GLY A 15 4.10 -1.80 -8.04
C GLY A 15 5.10 -0.79 -8.60
N ASN A 16 4.69 0.46 -8.86
CA ASN A 16 5.56 1.51 -9.39
C ASN A 16 6.37 2.16 -8.27
N ILE A 17 7.47 1.50 -7.90
CA ILE A 17 8.35 1.89 -6.78
C ILE A 17 8.87 3.32 -6.92
N GLU A 18 9.27 3.73 -8.13
CA GLU A 18 9.80 5.08 -8.39
C GLU A 18 8.74 6.16 -8.12
N LYS A 19 7.51 5.93 -8.58
CA LYS A 19 6.38 6.84 -8.30
C LYS A 19 6.02 6.85 -6.81
N VAL A 20 6.05 5.70 -6.14
CA VAL A 20 5.81 5.62 -4.68
C VAL A 20 6.84 6.45 -3.91
N LYS A 21 8.15 6.25 -4.16
CA LYS A 21 9.21 7.00 -3.50
C LYS A 21 9.11 8.51 -3.74
N TYR A 22 8.82 8.90 -4.99
CA TYR A 22 8.61 10.30 -5.35
C TYR A 22 7.46 10.93 -4.55
N LEU A 23 6.29 10.28 -4.51
CA LEU A 23 5.12 10.79 -3.80
C LEU A 23 5.34 10.88 -2.28
N ILE A 24 6.03 9.90 -1.69
CA ILE A 24 6.40 9.95 -0.27
C ILE A 24 7.29 11.18 0.01
N ASN A 25 8.27 11.44 -0.87
CA ASN A 25 9.16 12.59 -0.72
C ASN A 25 8.45 13.95 -0.91
N GLU A 26 7.39 13.99 -1.72
CA GLU A 26 6.51 15.17 -1.86
C GLU A 26 5.53 15.35 -0.69
N GLY A 27 5.56 14.46 0.31
CA GLY A 27 4.72 14.53 1.51
C GLY A 27 3.33 13.95 1.33
N ALA A 28 3.14 13.00 0.40
CA ALA A 28 1.89 12.25 0.31
C ALA A 28 1.62 11.47 1.60
N ASP A 29 0.34 11.35 1.96
CA ASP A 29 -0.07 10.58 3.14
C ASP A 29 0.07 9.08 2.86
N VAL A 30 1.08 8.45 3.46
CA VAL A 30 1.38 7.02 3.32
C VAL A 30 0.32 6.11 3.92
N ASP A 31 -0.51 6.65 4.81
CA ASP A 31 -1.61 5.98 5.48
C ASP A 31 -2.97 6.32 4.87
N THR A 32 -2.97 6.97 3.70
CA THR A 32 -4.19 7.27 2.96
C THR A 32 -5.01 6.01 2.71
N ARG A 33 -6.33 6.18 2.59
CA ARG A 33 -7.29 5.10 2.47
C ARG A 33 -8.20 5.33 1.27
N ASP A 34 -8.40 4.28 0.48
CA ASP A 34 -9.44 4.25 -0.53
C ASP A 34 -10.84 3.99 0.08
N GLN A 35 -11.84 3.81 -0.79
CA GLN A 35 -13.23 3.56 -0.38
C GLN A 35 -13.40 2.26 0.42
N ASP A 36 -12.49 1.31 0.26
CA ASP A 36 -12.48 0.03 0.97
C ASP A 36 -11.64 0.09 2.26
N TYR A 37 -11.18 1.28 2.64
CA TYR A 37 -10.24 1.52 3.73
C TYR A 37 -8.88 0.85 3.49
N SER A 38 -8.57 0.51 2.23
CA SER A 38 -7.27 -0.06 1.86
C SER A 38 -6.22 1.04 1.81
N THR A 39 -5.09 0.76 2.45
CA THR A 39 -3.90 1.63 2.39
C THR A 39 -3.01 1.24 1.21
N PRO A 40 -2.04 2.08 0.80
CA PRO A 40 -1.03 1.71 -0.19
C PRO A 40 -0.36 0.37 0.13
N LEU A 41 -0.10 0.10 1.41
CA LEU A 41 0.50 -1.15 1.88
C LEU A 41 -0.41 -2.37 1.64
N HIS A 42 -1.74 -2.24 1.80
CA HIS A 42 -2.69 -3.30 1.44
C HIS A 42 -2.63 -3.62 -0.06
N LEU A 43 -2.62 -2.57 -0.90
CA LEU A 43 -2.63 -2.71 -2.36
C LEU A 43 -1.32 -3.33 -2.88
N ALA A 44 -0.17 -2.90 -2.37
CA ALA A 44 1.12 -3.49 -2.73
C ALA A 44 1.24 -4.96 -2.27
N ALA A 45 0.78 -5.27 -1.05
CA ALA A 45 0.78 -6.64 -0.52
C ALA A 45 -0.16 -7.58 -1.30
N TYR A 46 -1.35 -7.11 -1.68
CA TYR A 46 -2.32 -7.90 -2.46
C TYR A 46 -1.85 -8.21 -3.88
N ASN A 47 -1.02 -7.37 -4.47
CA ASN A 47 -0.47 -7.58 -5.81
C ASN A 47 0.95 -8.19 -5.78
N SER A 48 1.43 -8.61 -4.60
CA SER A 48 2.75 -9.22 -4.41
C SER A 48 3.92 -8.35 -4.87
N HIS A 49 3.79 -7.02 -4.76
CA HIS A 49 4.83 -6.07 -5.12
C HIS A 49 5.80 -5.84 -3.95
N THR A 50 6.65 -6.84 -3.66
CA THR A 50 7.54 -6.87 -2.49
C THR A 50 8.44 -5.63 -2.37
N ASP A 51 9.05 -5.18 -3.47
CA ASP A 51 9.91 -4.00 -3.47
C ASP A 51 9.14 -2.71 -3.13
N THR A 52 7.86 -2.65 -3.53
CA THR A 52 6.98 -1.52 -3.21
C THR A 52 6.53 -1.57 -1.75
N VAL A 53 6.27 -2.78 -1.23
CA VAL A 53 6.02 -3.00 0.20
C VAL A 53 7.22 -2.53 1.02
N GLU A 54 8.45 -2.89 0.64
CA GLU A 54 9.65 -2.45 1.32
C GLU A 54 9.83 -0.93 1.28
N ALA A 55 9.57 -0.29 0.13
CA ALA A 55 9.61 1.16 0.03
C ALA A 55 8.60 1.85 0.96
N LEU A 56 7.37 1.34 1.05
CA LEU A 56 6.33 1.87 1.94
C LEU A 56 6.64 1.64 3.43
N LEU A 57 7.23 0.50 3.78
CA LEU A 57 7.63 0.17 5.16
C LEU A 57 8.75 1.09 5.68
N ASN A 58 9.57 1.63 4.79
CA ASN A 58 10.62 2.58 5.11
C ASN A 58 10.11 4.03 5.26
N ALA A 59 8.82 4.29 5.00
CA ALA A 59 8.25 5.63 5.12
C ALA A 59 7.92 5.98 6.59
N GLU A 60 8.14 7.24 6.95
CA GLU A 60 7.81 7.73 8.29
C GLU A 60 6.28 7.79 8.49
N GLY A 61 5.81 7.37 9.66
CA GLY A 61 4.39 7.45 10.02
C GLY A 61 3.49 6.33 9.47
N ILE A 62 4.04 5.35 8.75
CA ILE A 62 3.27 4.22 8.21
C ILE A 62 2.63 3.36 9.31
N ASN A 63 1.34 3.07 9.19
CA ASN A 63 0.61 2.13 10.04
C ASN A 63 0.50 0.75 9.37
N VAL A 64 1.46 -0.11 9.70
CA VAL A 64 1.51 -1.49 9.18
C VAL A 64 0.34 -2.38 9.62
N ASN A 65 -0.41 -1.97 10.65
CA ASN A 65 -1.55 -2.70 11.19
C ASN A 65 -2.88 -2.00 10.88
N ALA A 66 -2.91 -1.08 9.92
CA ALA A 66 -4.14 -0.48 9.44
C ALA A 66 -5.13 -1.58 9.03
N LYS A 67 -6.40 -1.41 9.41
CA LYS A 67 -7.48 -2.34 9.07
C LYS A 67 -8.29 -1.80 7.90
N ASP A 68 -8.57 -2.65 6.93
CA ASP A 68 -9.54 -2.39 5.85
C ASP A 68 -10.99 -2.56 6.35
N ASN A 69 -11.97 -2.41 5.44
CA ASN A 69 -13.39 -2.62 5.72
C ASN A 69 -13.73 -4.03 6.23
N ASN A 70 -12.89 -5.02 5.94
CA ASN A 70 -13.05 -6.41 6.35
C ASN A 70 -12.30 -6.72 7.65
N GLY A 71 -11.65 -5.73 8.28
CA GLY A 71 -10.82 -5.91 9.46
C GLY A 71 -9.49 -6.62 9.17
N LEU A 72 -9.12 -6.76 7.90
CA LEU A 72 -7.87 -7.35 7.46
C LEU A 72 -6.75 -6.29 7.51
N ILE A 73 -5.53 -6.75 7.74
CA ILE A 73 -4.32 -5.93 7.73
C ILE A 73 -3.52 -6.27 6.47
N PRO A 74 -2.55 -5.44 6.05
CA PRO A 74 -1.78 -5.67 4.83
C PRO A 74 -1.15 -7.06 4.75
N LEU A 75 -0.64 -7.58 5.87
CA LEU A 75 -0.04 -8.93 5.93
C LEU A 75 -1.03 -10.05 5.61
N HIS A 76 -2.33 -9.91 5.95
CA HIS A 76 -3.34 -10.91 5.58
C HIS A 76 -3.47 -11.04 4.05
N PHE A 77 -3.24 -9.95 3.30
CA PHE A 77 -3.27 -9.96 1.84
C PHE A 77 -2.03 -10.63 1.24
N ALA A 78 -0.84 -10.41 1.81
CA ALA A 78 0.40 -11.07 1.37
C ALA A 78 0.35 -12.60 1.52
N ILE A 79 -0.35 -13.12 2.53
CA ILE A 79 -0.52 -14.57 2.72
C ILE A 79 -1.53 -15.13 1.70
N ARG A 80 -2.61 -14.39 1.40
CA ARG A 80 -3.63 -14.81 0.43
C ARG A 80 -3.08 -14.94 -0.99
N THR A 81 -2.09 -14.14 -1.37
CA THR A 81 -1.48 -14.24 -2.71
C THR A 81 -0.61 -15.48 -2.84
N CYS A 82 0.10 -15.89 -1.78
CA CYS A 82 0.87 -17.14 -1.76
C CYS A 82 -0.01 -18.38 -2.04
N LEU A 83 -1.27 -18.37 -1.58
CA LEU A 83 -2.24 -19.46 -1.77
C LEU A 83 -2.90 -19.47 -3.17
N LYS A 84 -2.90 -18.36 -3.91
CA LYS A 84 -3.48 -18.29 -5.27
C LYS A 84 -2.57 -18.89 -6.34
N SER A 85 -1.28 -19.07 -6.04
CA SER A 85 -0.24 -19.55 -6.95
C SER A 85 -0.04 -21.07 -6.92
N SER A 86 -0.93 -21.81 -6.24
CA SER A 86 -0.84 -23.28 -6.03
C SER A 86 -1.80 -24.05 -6.93
#